data_AF-A0A2T0K166-F1
#
_entry.id   AF-A0A2T0K166-F1
#
_cell.length_a   1.000
_cell.length_b   1.000
_cell.length_c   1.000
_cell.angle_alpha   90.00
_cell.angle_beta   90.00
_cell.angle_gamma   90.00
#
_symmetry.space_group_name_H-M   'P 1'
#
loop_
_entity.id
_entity.type
_entity.pdbx_description
1 polymer ?
#
loop_
_entity_poly.entity_id
_entity_poly.type
_entity_poly.pdbx_seq_one_letter_code
_entity_poly.pdbx_strand_id
1 'polypeptide(L)'
;MTVTRSRRSVPDRARRRAIRALAAQLGVAYSVAARLLEQQTRASLPHPSLPHPVDEHRAWMFAAREQRTFHSRVTDTRLAVDLPLGRAAHLVRRFPPMRATGGAGPLYAGDGRETVLSMLYAVLLHESPHRLPPRDELAWAAELGEETAVDFTCSDLDRAARLLLDQERWRLWARVDAALTAASNGTDRHLRDAAVTLGRELRSTSLRGSLDGARQTLDAVLVSTFGGDAPGTRTPTGIVTAVTWSSDGPPTGHEVATSDNVGAL
;
A
#
# COMPACT_ATOMS: atom_id res chain seq x y z
N MET A 1 44.98 -7.31 11.63
CA MET A 1 43.60 -7.76 11.33
C MET A 1 42.88 -6.62 10.65
N THR A 2 42.72 -6.70 9.33
CA THR A 2 42.25 -5.63 8.45
C THR A 2 40.74 -5.66 8.29
N VAL A 3 40.09 -4.54 8.61
CA VAL A 3 38.65 -4.30 8.46
C VAL A 3 38.28 -4.18 6.98
N THR A 4 37.56 -5.15 6.44
CA THR A 4 36.93 -5.03 5.12
C THR A 4 35.64 -4.21 5.20
N ARG A 5 35.73 -2.92 4.85
CA ARG A 5 34.59 -2.07 4.53
C ARG A 5 33.82 -2.66 3.33
N SER A 6 32.67 -3.26 3.60
CA SER A 6 31.72 -3.68 2.58
C SER A 6 31.14 -2.45 1.87
N ARG A 7 31.50 -2.27 0.60
CA ARG A 7 30.93 -1.26 -0.31
C ARG A 7 29.48 -1.64 -0.60
N ARG A 8 28.52 -0.86 -0.07
CA ARG A 8 27.11 -0.90 -0.52
C ARG A 8 27.04 -0.70 -2.03
N SER A 9 26.24 -1.54 -2.68
CA SER A 9 26.26 -1.83 -4.10
C SER A 9 25.88 -0.63 -4.99
N VAL A 10 26.66 -0.46 -6.05
CA VAL A 10 26.54 0.52 -7.16
C VAL A 10 25.21 0.49 -7.97
N PRO A 11 24.39 -0.60 -8.02
CA PRO A 11 23.19 -0.65 -8.87
C PRO A 11 22.11 0.39 -8.54
N ASP A 12 21.91 0.71 -7.25
CA ASP A 12 20.83 1.60 -6.82
C ASP A 12 21.06 3.06 -7.24
N ARG A 13 22.31 3.53 -7.21
CA ARG A 13 22.65 4.89 -7.67
C ARG A 13 22.49 5.05 -9.18
N ALA A 14 22.91 4.05 -9.95
CA ALA A 14 22.75 4.04 -11.40
C ALA A 14 21.27 4.03 -11.79
N ARG A 15 20.46 3.18 -11.15
CA ARG A 15 19.00 3.13 -11.33
C ARG A 15 18.37 4.49 -11.02
N ARG A 16 18.65 5.08 -9.85
CA ARG A 16 18.09 6.39 -9.47
C ARG A 16 18.51 7.51 -10.43
N ARG A 17 19.70 7.44 -11.03
CA ARG A 17 20.15 8.40 -12.05
C ARG A 17 19.41 8.21 -13.38
N ALA A 18 19.21 6.96 -13.80
CA ALA A 18 18.44 6.65 -15.00
C ALA A 18 16.98 7.10 -14.88
N ILE A 19 16.35 6.88 -13.73
CA ILE A 19 14.98 7.35 -13.46
C ILE A 19 14.91 8.89 -13.50
N ARG A 20 15.85 9.60 -12.87
CA ARG A 20 15.91 11.06 -12.92
C ARG A 20 16.09 11.60 -14.34
N ALA A 21 16.98 10.98 -15.12
CA ALA A 21 17.22 11.37 -16.51
C ALA A 21 15.97 11.16 -17.37
N LEU A 22 15.30 10.02 -17.23
CA LEU A 22 14.07 9.70 -17.96
C LEU A 22 12.91 10.63 -17.57
N ALA A 23 12.76 10.94 -16.28
CA ALA A 23 11.78 11.91 -15.79
C ALA A 23 11.99 13.30 -16.41
N ALA A 24 13.24 13.78 -16.42
CA ALA A 24 13.60 15.06 -17.02
C ALA A 24 13.40 15.08 -18.54
N GLN A 25 13.72 13.99 -19.23
CA GLN A 25 13.58 13.87 -20.68
C GLN A 25 12.11 13.88 -21.12
N LEU A 26 11.23 13.21 -20.37
CA LEU A 26 9.82 13.08 -20.71
C LEU A 26 8.93 14.17 -20.08
N GLY A 27 9.48 15.00 -19.18
CA GLY A 27 8.70 15.99 -18.44
C GLY A 27 7.67 15.35 -17.49
N VAL A 28 7.92 14.13 -17.03
CA VAL A 28 7.00 13.36 -16.17
C VAL A 28 7.55 13.23 -14.75
N ALA A 29 6.67 12.89 -13.80
CA ALA A 29 7.07 12.65 -12.41
C ALA A 29 8.08 11.49 -12.30
N TYR A 30 8.95 11.56 -11.28
CA TYR A 30 9.97 10.55 -11.01
C TYR A 30 9.40 9.13 -10.91
N SER A 31 8.24 8.98 -10.27
CA SER A 31 7.54 7.71 -10.09
C SER A 31 7.04 7.12 -11.41
N VAL A 32 6.55 7.97 -12.33
CA VAL A 32 6.15 7.57 -13.68
C VAL A 32 7.36 7.07 -14.46
N ALA A 33 8.47 7.84 -14.42
CA ALA A 33 9.72 7.41 -15.04
C ALA A 33 10.27 6.11 -14.43
N ALA A 34 10.12 5.90 -13.12
CA ALA A 34 10.56 4.68 -12.45
C ALA A 34 9.81 3.46 -12.98
N ARG A 35 8.48 3.57 -13.13
CA ARG A 35 7.63 2.51 -13.67
C ARG A 35 7.93 2.21 -15.14
N LEU A 36 8.11 3.24 -15.97
CA LEU A 36 8.45 3.07 -17.38
C LEU A 36 9.79 2.35 -17.56
N LEU A 37 10.80 2.72 -16.76
CA LEU A 37 12.12 2.09 -16.80
C LEU A 37 12.07 0.63 -16.33
N GLU A 38 11.23 0.32 -15.33
CA GLU A 38 11.01 -1.04 -14.84
C GLU A 38 10.25 -1.91 -15.86
N GLN A 39 9.27 -1.33 -16.57
CA GLN A 39 8.58 -1.99 -17.68
C GLN A 39 9.52 -2.29 -18.86
N GLN A 40 10.37 -1.35 -19.25
CA GLN A 40 11.38 -1.57 -20.31
C GLN A 40 12.38 -2.65 -19.93
N THR A 41 12.80 -2.68 -18.66
CA THR A 41 13.72 -3.71 -18.15
C THR A 41 13.06 -5.09 -18.19
N ARG A 42 11.78 -5.19 -17.80
CA ARG A 42 11.01 -6.44 -17.88
C ARG A 42 10.74 -6.90 -19.32
N ALA A 43 10.49 -5.98 -20.25
CA ALA A 43 10.30 -6.28 -21.66
C ALA A 43 11.58 -6.77 -22.37
N SER A 44 12.76 -6.47 -21.81
CA SER A 44 14.06 -6.85 -22.40
C SER A 44 14.57 -8.23 -21.95
N LEU A 45 13.89 -8.90 -21.02
CA LEU A 45 14.24 -10.27 -20.60
C LEU A 45 13.58 -11.29 -21.54
N PRO A 46 14.31 -12.32 -22.03
CA PRO A 46 13.73 -13.38 -22.84
C PRO A 46 12.89 -14.28 -21.94
N HIS A 47 11.60 -14.01 -21.86
CA HIS A 47 10.63 -14.91 -21.26
C HIS A 47 9.62 -15.34 -22.33
N PRO A 48 9.18 -16.62 -22.31
CA PRO A 48 8.08 -17.05 -23.16
C PRO A 48 6.85 -16.26 -22.72
N SER A 49 6.53 -15.26 -23.52
CA SER A 49 5.38 -14.39 -23.37
C SER A 49 4.13 -15.25 -23.52
N LEU A 50 3.56 -15.71 -22.40
CA LEU A 50 2.17 -16.14 -22.38
C LEU A 50 1.32 -14.88 -22.62
N PRO A 51 0.63 -14.78 -23.77
CA PRO A 51 -0.15 -13.61 -24.09
C PRO A 51 -1.52 -13.77 -23.45
N HIS A 52 -1.81 -13.21 -22.26
CA HIS A 52 -3.20 -13.19 -21.77
C HIS A 52 -3.46 -12.28 -20.57
N PRO A 53 -4.72 -11.80 -20.46
CA PRO A 53 -5.07 -10.39 -20.49
C PRO A 53 -4.47 -9.69 -19.27
N VAL A 54 -3.73 -8.62 -19.52
CA VAL A 54 -3.61 -7.55 -18.54
C VAL A 54 -5.04 -7.20 -18.16
N ASP A 55 -5.36 -7.13 -16.87
CA ASP A 55 -6.65 -6.62 -16.43
C ASP A 55 -6.84 -5.23 -17.05
N GLU A 56 -7.54 -5.16 -18.18
CA GLU A 56 -7.64 -3.97 -19.04
C GLU A 56 -8.27 -2.83 -18.26
N HIS A 57 -9.20 -3.18 -17.37
CA HIS A 57 -9.81 -2.24 -16.44
C HIS A 57 -8.78 -1.65 -15.49
N ARG A 58 -7.90 -2.47 -14.90
CA ARG A 58 -6.79 -2.00 -14.06
C ARG A 58 -5.80 -1.14 -14.85
N ALA A 59 -5.39 -1.57 -16.04
CA ALA A 59 -4.49 -0.79 -16.90
C ALA A 59 -5.08 0.58 -17.26
N TRP A 60 -6.37 0.61 -17.62
CA TRP A 60 -7.11 1.83 -17.87
C TRP A 60 -7.20 2.74 -16.64
N MET A 61 -7.48 2.19 -15.46
CA MET A 61 -7.53 2.98 -14.21
C MET A 61 -6.16 3.60 -13.88
N PHE A 62 -5.06 2.88 -14.08
CA PHE A 62 -3.72 3.45 -13.90
C PHE A 62 -3.44 4.56 -14.90
N ALA A 63 -3.75 4.34 -16.19
CA ALA A 63 -3.58 5.37 -17.22
C ALA A 63 -4.43 6.63 -16.92
N ALA A 64 -5.68 6.45 -16.49
CA ALA A 64 -6.55 7.55 -16.09
C ALA A 64 -6.00 8.31 -14.87
N ARG A 65 -5.44 7.61 -13.88
CA ARG A 65 -4.80 8.24 -12.71
C ARG A 65 -3.56 9.05 -13.07
N GLU A 66 -2.80 8.61 -14.08
CA GLU A 66 -1.62 9.33 -14.58
C GLU A 66 -1.98 10.59 -15.37
N GLN A 67 -3.17 10.64 -15.98
CA GLN A 67 -3.68 11.79 -16.72
C GLN A 67 -4.39 12.85 -15.85
N ARG A 68 -4.40 12.68 -14.52
CA ARG A 68 -5.06 13.62 -13.62
C ARG A 68 -4.39 14.99 -13.62
N THR A 69 -5.22 16.02 -13.55
CA THR A 69 -4.74 17.41 -13.38
C THR A 69 -3.98 17.54 -12.06
N PHE A 70 -3.06 18.51 -12.00
CA PHE A 70 -2.32 18.81 -10.76
C PHE A 70 -3.26 19.06 -9.57
N HIS A 71 -4.32 19.85 -9.76
CA HIS A 71 -5.30 20.13 -8.70
C HIS A 71 -6.01 18.86 -8.18
N SER A 72 -6.35 17.94 -9.08
CA SER A 72 -6.93 16.65 -8.70
C SER A 72 -5.93 15.81 -7.90
N ARG A 73 -4.66 15.81 -8.29
CA ARG A 73 -3.60 15.11 -7.56
C ARG A 73 -3.37 15.70 -6.17
N VAL A 74 -3.29 17.02 -6.02
CA VAL A 74 -3.15 17.70 -4.72
C VAL A 74 -4.34 17.42 -3.80
N THR A 75 -5.56 17.44 -4.34
CA THR A 75 -6.75 17.10 -3.55
C THR A 75 -6.69 15.66 -3.04
N ASP A 76 -6.26 14.73 -3.89
CA ASP A 76 -6.13 13.31 -3.52
C ASP A 76 -5.00 13.07 -2.51
N THR A 77 -3.87 13.76 -2.62
CA THR A 77 -2.77 13.66 -1.64
C THR A 77 -3.10 14.36 -0.31
N ARG A 78 -3.87 15.45 -0.32
CA ARG A 78 -4.45 16.04 0.91
C ARG A 78 -5.39 15.07 1.63
N LEU A 79 -6.24 14.38 0.87
CA LEU A 79 -7.06 13.29 1.43
C LEU A 79 -6.15 12.17 1.99
N ALA A 80 -5.09 11.81 1.27
CA ALA A 80 -4.20 10.73 1.68
C ALA A 80 -3.46 10.98 3.00
N VAL A 81 -3.25 12.24 3.41
CA VAL A 81 -2.61 12.58 4.69
C VAL A 81 -3.61 12.79 5.83
N ASP A 82 -4.90 12.77 5.55
CA ASP A 82 -5.96 12.91 6.56
C ASP A 82 -6.21 11.55 7.25
N LEU A 83 -5.82 11.43 8.51
CA LEU A 83 -5.89 10.18 9.28
C LEU A 83 -7.05 10.23 10.30
N PRO A 84 -7.74 9.10 10.55
CA PRO A 84 -7.51 7.77 9.99
C PRO A 84 -8.29 7.47 8.69
N LEU A 85 -9.27 8.30 8.33
CA LEU A 85 -10.25 8.01 7.27
C LEU A 85 -9.69 8.28 5.88
N GLY A 86 -9.08 9.45 5.67
CA GLY A 86 -8.62 9.89 4.36
C GLY A 86 -7.53 9.01 3.75
N ARG A 87 -6.50 8.62 4.53
CA ARG A 87 -5.47 7.66 4.07
C ARG A 87 -6.10 6.34 3.62
N ALA A 88 -7.01 5.78 4.42
CA ALA A 88 -7.70 4.53 4.08
C ALA A 88 -8.51 4.65 2.78
N ALA A 89 -9.32 5.71 2.66
CA ALA A 89 -10.10 5.98 1.46
C ALA A 89 -9.22 6.16 0.21
N HIS A 90 -8.13 6.91 0.34
CA HIS A 90 -7.15 7.09 -0.73
C HIS A 90 -6.57 5.75 -1.20
N LEU A 91 -6.15 4.89 -0.25
CA LEU A 91 -5.58 3.59 -0.56
C LEU A 91 -6.58 2.65 -1.24
N VAL A 92 -7.83 2.60 -0.79
CA VAL A 92 -8.86 1.77 -1.42
C VAL A 92 -9.16 2.22 -2.85
N ARG A 93 -9.22 3.54 -3.10
CA ARG A 93 -9.40 4.09 -4.45
C ARG A 93 -8.21 3.80 -5.37
N ARG A 94 -6.99 3.77 -4.83
CA ARG A 94 -5.77 3.49 -5.59
C ARG A 94 -5.61 2.00 -5.91
N PHE A 95 -6.06 1.12 -5.02
CA PHE A 95 -5.98 -0.34 -5.16
C PHE A 95 -7.39 -0.96 -5.23
N PRO A 96 -8.10 -0.81 -6.36
CA PRO A 96 -9.45 -1.35 -6.54
C PRO A 96 -9.44 -2.89 -6.51
N PRO A 97 -10.56 -3.53 -6.11
CA PRO A 97 -10.69 -4.97 -6.14
C PRO A 97 -10.38 -5.57 -7.51
N MET A 98 -9.58 -6.62 -7.53
CA MET A 98 -9.29 -7.41 -8.72
C MET A 98 -10.04 -8.73 -8.67
N ARG A 99 -10.60 -9.10 -9.82
CA ARG A 99 -11.24 -10.40 -9.98
C ARG A 99 -10.22 -11.52 -9.84
N ALA A 100 -10.68 -12.67 -9.34
CA ALA A 100 -9.88 -13.88 -9.30
C ALA A 100 -9.36 -14.20 -10.71
N THR A 101 -8.05 -14.30 -10.87
CA THR A 101 -7.39 -14.60 -12.15
C THR A 101 -6.27 -15.60 -11.90
N GLY A 102 -6.16 -16.61 -12.77
CA GLY A 102 -5.03 -17.55 -12.75
C GLY A 102 -4.82 -18.33 -11.44
N GLY A 103 -5.90 -18.74 -10.77
CA GLY A 103 -5.83 -19.52 -9.54
C GLY A 103 -5.62 -18.71 -8.26
N ALA A 104 -5.28 -17.43 -8.36
CA ALA A 104 -5.36 -16.53 -7.21
C ALA A 104 -6.84 -16.16 -6.95
N GLY A 105 -7.26 -16.27 -5.69
CA GLY A 105 -8.55 -15.75 -5.22
C GLY A 105 -8.70 -14.23 -5.46
N PRO A 106 -9.84 -13.64 -5.08
CA PRO A 106 -10.03 -12.20 -5.25
C PRO A 106 -8.95 -11.41 -4.50
N LEU A 107 -8.29 -10.48 -5.21
CA LEU A 107 -7.26 -9.62 -4.63
C LEU A 107 -7.83 -8.24 -4.38
N TYR A 108 -7.32 -7.55 -3.36
CA TYR A 108 -7.76 -6.19 -3.01
C TYR A 108 -9.26 -6.11 -2.74
N ALA A 109 -9.89 -7.23 -2.34
CA ALA A 109 -11.34 -7.33 -2.19
C ALA A 109 -11.79 -7.12 -0.73
N GLY A 110 -13.11 -7.14 -0.52
CA GLY A 110 -13.73 -6.99 0.81
C GLY A 110 -14.35 -5.61 0.98
N ASP A 111 -15.68 -5.58 1.07
CA ASP A 111 -16.47 -4.34 1.10
C ASP A 111 -16.14 -3.44 2.31
N GLY A 112 -15.73 -4.05 3.43
CA GLY A 112 -15.33 -3.34 4.65
C GLY A 112 -13.83 -2.98 4.70
N ARG A 113 -13.08 -3.11 3.61
CA ARG A 113 -11.62 -2.92 3.61
C ARG A 113 -11.20 -1.49 3.98
N GLU A 114 -11.92 -0.49 3.50
CA GLU A 114 -11.68 0.91 3.87
C GLU A 114 -11.80 1.08 5.39
N THR A 115 -12.90 0.60 5.96
CA THR A 115 -13.15 0.59 7.40
C THR A 115 -12.04 -0.11 8.18
N VAL A 116 -11.59 -1.28 7.73
CA VAL A 116 -10.48 -2.00 8.36
C VAL A 116 -9.21 -1.14 8.36
N LEU A 117 -8.81 -0.58 7.23
CA LEU A 117 -7.63 0.27 7.15
C LEU A 117 -7.74 1.48 8.08
N SER A 118 -8.91 2.14 8.13
CA SER A 118 -9.16 3.24 9.07
C SER A 118 -9.03 2.80 10.53
N MET A 119 -9.54 1.63 10.90
CA MET A 119 -9.40 1.09 12.25
C MET A 119 -7.94 0.80 12.61
N LEU A 120 -7.13 0.29 11.67
CA LEU A 120 -5.70 0.09 11.90
C LEU A 120 -4.97 1.42 12.17
N TYR A 121 -5.26 2.46 11.37
CA TYR A 121 -4.68 3.78 11.62
C TYR A 121 -5.17 4.39 12.94
N ALA A 122 -6.43 4.18 13.33
CA ALA A 122 -6.95 4.61 14.63
C ALA A 122 -6.21 3.94 15.81
N VAL A 123 -5.89 2.65 15.70
CA VAL A 123 -5.06 1.94 16.69
C VAL A 123 -3.67 2.59 16.80
N LEU A 124 -3.03 2.91 15.66
CA LEU A 124 -1.70 3.53 15.68
C LEU A 124 -1.71 4.96 16.23
N LEU A 125 -2.74 5.75 15.91
CA LEU A 125 -2.94 7.08 16.48
C LEU A 125 -3.07 7.02 18.01
N HIS A 126 -3.72 5.98 18.54
CA HIS A 126 -3.89 5.79 19.97
C HIS A 126 -2.64 5.24 20.66
N GLU A 127 -2.06 4.16 20.14
CA GLU A 127 -1.02 3.40 20.84
C GLU A 127 0.41 3.82 20.49
N SER A 128 0.61 4.46 19.32
CA SER A 128 1.94 4.80 18.82
C SER A 128 1.95 6.16 18.10
N PRO A 129 1.51 7.25 18.75
CA PRO A 129 1.45 8.57 18.12
C PRO A 129 2.82 9.08 17.66
N HIS A 130 3.92 8.58 18.23
CA HIS A 130 5.28 8.91 17.83
C HIS A 130 5.68 8.36 16.45
N ARG A 131 4.91 7.43 15.88
CA ARG A 131 5.11 6.90 14.51
C ARG A 131 4.43 7.76 13.44
N LEU A 132 3.65 8.76 13.86
CA LEU A 132 3.04 9.68 12.92
C LEU A 132 4.13 10.56 12.31
N PRO A 133 4.13 10.73 10.98
CA PRO A 133 5.05 11.67 10.38
C PRO A 133 4.75 13.10 10.87
N PRO A 134 5.77 13.97 10.98
CA PRO A 134 5.58 15.37 11.37
C PRO A 134 4.53 16.06 10.48
N ARG A 135 3.68 16.89 11.09
CA ARG A 135 2.58 17.56 10.38
C ARG A 135 3.06 18.41 9.21
N ASP A 136 4.17 19.12 9.38
CA ASP A 136 4.74 19.97 8.33
C ASP A 136 5.27 19.15 7.16
N GLU A 137 5.81 17.96 7.42
CA GLU A 137 6.28 17.03 6.39
C GLU A 137 5.11 16.43 5.62
N LEU A 138 4.02 16.04 6.31
CA LEU A 138 2.78 15.58 5.66
C LEU A 138 2.13 16.68 4.83
N ALA A 139 2.03 17.89 5.37
CA ALA A 139 1.48 19.03 4.64
C ALA A 139 2.30 19.31 3.38
N TRP A 140 3.63 19.34 3.50
CA TRP A 140 4.52 19.49 2.35
C TRP A 140 4.32 18.37 1.30
N ALA A 141 4.33 17.11 1.73
CA ALA A 141 4.14 15.96 0.84
C ALA A 141 2.77 16.00 0.14
N ALA A 142 1.73 16.44 0.83
CA ALA A 142 0.39 16.60 0.28
C ALA A 142 0.34 17.68 -0.81
N GLU A 143 1.00 18.81 -0.63
CA GLU A 143 1.01 19.91 -1.61
C GLU A 143 1.77 19.59 -2.89
N LEU A 144 2.65 18.59 -2.89
CA LEU A 144 3.35 18.15 -4.10
C LEU A 144 2.40 17.53 -5.14
N GLY A 145 1.26 16.98 -4.73
CA GLY A 145 0.40 16.19 -5.61
C GLY A 145 1.08 14.89 -6.10
N GLU A 146 2.09 14.41 -5.37
CA GLU A 146 2.84 13.19 -5.70
C GLU A 146 2.53 12.10 -4.67
N GLU A 147 1.75 11.09 -5.07
CA GLU A 147 1.37 9.97 -4.19
C GLU A 147 2.58 9.28 -3.56
N THR A 148 3.66 9.13 -4.31
CA THR A 148 4.88 8.48 -3.83
C THR A 148 5.58 9.29 -2.74
N ALA A 149 5.41 10.62 -2.70
CA ALA A 149 5.91 11.43 -1.60
C ALA A 149 5.14 11.10 -0.31
N VAL A 150 3.81 11.05 -0.41
CA VAL A 150 2.95 10.66 0.72
C VAL A 150 3.23 9.24 1.18
N ASP A 151 3.37 8.28 0.25
CA ASP A 151 3.68 6.89 0.58
C ASP A 151 5.03 6.73 1.28
N PHE A 152 6.03 7.51 0.86
CA PHE A 152 7.33 7.50 1.50
C PHE A 152 7.25 8.07 2.92
N THR A 153 6.62 9.23 3.08
CA THR A 153 6.42 9.89 4.39
C THR A 153 5.60 9.01 5.33
N CYS A 154 4.56 8.33 4.84
CA CYS A 154 3.72 7.43 5.63
C CYS A 154 4.27 6.00 5.76
N SER A 155 5.46 5.69 5.23
CA SER A 155 5.92 4.30 5.12
C SER A 155 6.08 3.57 6.45
N ASP A 156 6.57 4.23 7.51
CA ASP A 156 6.63 3.61 8.86
C ASP A 156 5.25 3.40 9.48
N LEU A 157 4.32 4.33 9.26
CA LEU A 157 2.93 4.21 9.70
C LEU A 157 2.23 3.05 8.98
N ASP A 158 2.34 2.99 7.66
CA ASP A 158 1.75 1.95 6.81
C ASP A 158 2.37 0.58 7.14
N ARG A 159 3.68 0.54 7.46
CA ARG A 159 4.37 -0.65 7.97
C ARG A 159 3.78 -1.11 9.29
N ALA A 160 3.66 -0.22 10.26
CA ALA A 160 3.10 -0.57 11.57
C ALA A 160 1.66 -1.08 11.43
N ALA A 161 0.85 -0.44 10.57
CA ALA A 161 -0.52 -0.89 10.29
C ALA A 161 -0.54 -2.29 9.68
N ARG A 162 0.38 -2.57 8.75
CA ARG A 162 0.51 -3.88 8.12
C ARG A 162 0.86 -4.97 9.14
N LEU A 163 1.76 -4.69 10.09
CA LEU A 163 2.18 -5.65 11.11
C LEU A 163 1.08 -5.93 12.16
N LEU A 164 0.12 -5.02 12.35
CA LEU A 164 -1.07 -5.32 13.17
C LEU A 164 -1.89 -6.49 12.62
N LEU A 165 -1.90 -6.67 11.30
CA LEU A 165 -2.63 -7.73 10.62
C LEU A 165 -1.97 -9.12 10.74
N ASP A 166 -0.71 -9.19 11.18
CA ASP A 166 -0.03 -10.46 11.46
C ASP A 166 -0.35 -11.00 12.87
N GLN A 167 -1.04 -10.21 13.70
CA GLN A 167 -1.42 -10.61 15.05
C GLN A 167 -2.68 -11.49 15.06
N GLU A 168 -2.89 -12.21 16.17
CA GLU A 168 -4.12 -12.96 16.39
C GLU A 168 -5.35 -12.05 16.28
N ARG A 169 -6.32 -12.45 15.44
CA ARG A 169 -7.49 -11.61 15.08
C ARG A 169 -8.25 -11.09 16.31
N TRP A 170 -8.42 -11.90 17.34
CA TRP A 170 -9.14 -11.47 18.55
C TRP A 170 -8.39 -10.36 19.30
N ARG A 171 -7.05 -10.39 19.32
CA ARG A 171 -6.22 -9.32 19.93
C ARG A 171 -6.32 -8.04 19.12
N LEU A 172 -6.29 -8.16 17.80
CA LEU A 172 -6.47 -7.02 16.91
C LEU A 172 -7.79 -6.30 17.20
N TRP A 173 -8.90 -7.03 17.25
CA TRP A 173 -10.22 -6.42 17.48
C TRP A 173 -10.36 -5.82 18.89
N ALA A 174 -9.76 -6.42 19.92
CA ALA A 174 -9.73 -5.84 21.25
C ALA A 174 -8.98 -4.49 21.27
N ARG A 175 -7.85 -4.38 20.54
CA ARG A 175 -7.09 -3.14 20.40
C ARG A 175 -7.85 -2.08 19.60
N VAL A 176 -8.54 -2.49 18.53
CA VAL A 176 -9.43 -1.60 17.77
C VAL A 176 -10.50 -1.01 18.67
N ASP A 177 -11.22 -1.85 19.42
CA ASP A 177 -12.28 -1.39 20.32
C ASP A 177 -11.76 -0.42 21.40
N ALA A 178 -10.60 -0.72 21.99
CA ALA A 178 -9.93 0.16 22.95
C ALA A 178 -9.55 1.52 22.34
N ALA A 179 -8.93 1.52 21.15
CA ALA A 179 -8.52 2.74 20.47
C ALA A 179 -9.71 3.63 20.06
N LEU A 180 -10.78 3.02 19.54
CA LEU A 180 -12.01 3.74 19.18
C LEU A 180 -12.71 4.30 20.42
N THR A 181 -12.76 3.54 21.51
CA THR A 181 -13.31 4.01 22.78
C THR A 181 -12.51 5.20 23.32
N ALA A 182 -11.18 5.11 23.35
CA ALA A 182 -10.33 6.20 23.78
C ALA A 182 -10.50 7.45 22.91
N ALA A 183 -10.50 7.31 21.58
CA ALA A 183 -10.68 8.41 20.65
C ALA A 183 -12.06 9.07 20.75
N SER A 184 -13.12 8.29 21.00
CA SER A 184 -14.48 8.80 21.19
C SER A 184 -14.65 9.68 22.45
N ASN A 185 -13.76 9.51 23.43
CA ASN A 185 -13.71 10.31 24.65
C ASN A 185 -12.63 11.41 24.60
N GLY A 186 -11.86 11.49 23.52
CA GLY A 186 -10.76 12.45 23.35
C GLY A 186 -11.24 13.87 23.07
N THR A 187 -10.32 14.84 23.13
CA THR A 187 -10.60 16.27 22.90
C THR A 187 -10.62 16.66 21.41
N ASP A 188 -9.91 15.93 20.57
CA ASP A 188 -9.87 16.15 19.11
C ASP A 188 -11.22 15.74 18.48
N ARG A 189 -11.94 16.74 17.96
CA ARG A 189 -13.27 16.54 17.35
C ARG A 189 -13.20 15.64 16.11
N HIS A 190 -12.20 15.80 15.26
CA HIS A 190 -12.11 15.03 14.02
C HIS A 190 -11.88 13.54 14.33
N LEU A 191 -10.97 13.26 15.26
CA LEU A 191 -10.73 11.89 15.72
C LEU A 191 -11.95 11.31 16.45
N ARG A 192 -12.67 12.13 17.22
CA ARG A 192 -13.89 11.71 17.90
C ARG A 192 -14.98 11.30 16.91
N ASP A 193 -15.23 12.13 15.90
CA ASP A 193 -16.27 11.89 14.88
C ASP A 193 -15.91 10.65 14.03
N ALA A 194 -14.63 10.49 13.69
CA ALA A 194 -14.12 9.28 13.03
C ALA A 194 -14.32 8.03 13.91
N ALA A 195 -13.99 8.11 15.20
CA ALA A 195 -14.12 7.00 16.14
C ALA A 195 -15.58 6.58 16.35
N VAL A 196 -16.50 7.54 16.43
CA VAL A 196 -17.95 7.25 16.52
C VAL A 196 -18.43 6.53 15.26
N THR A 197 -18.00 6.98 14.08
CA THR A 197 -18.37 6.38 12.79
C THR A 197 -17.82 4.95 12.69
N LEU A 198 -16.53 4.75 12.93
CA LEU A 198 -15.88 3.44 12.88
C LEU A 198 -16.42 2.49 13.95
N GLY A 199 -16.75 2.99 15.14
CA GLY A 199 -17.35 2.18 16.21
C GLY A 199 -18.73 1.65 15.84
N ARG A 200 -19.51 2.40 15.05
CA ARG A 200 -20.79 1.90 14.51
C ARG A 200 -20.54 0.76 13.51
N GLU A 201 -19.64 0.98 12.55
CA GLU A 201 -19.27 -0.03 11.55
C GLU A 201 -18.74 -1.33 12.18
N LEU A 202 -17.93 -1.23 13.23
CA LEU A 202 -17.42 -2.41 13.95
C LEU A 202 -18.55 -3.30 14.49
N ARG A 203 -19.67 -2.70 14.89
CA ARG A 203 -20.83 -3.41 15.46
C ARG A 203 -21.83 -3.88 14.41
N SER A 204 -21.93 -3.20 13.26
CA SER A 204 -22.96 -3.47 12.24
C SER A 204 -22.49 -4.32 11.07
N THR A 205 -21.17 -4.38 10.82
CA THR A 205 -20.64 -4.91 9.57
C THR A 205 -19.70 -6.08 9.82
N SER A 206 -19.85 -7.17 9.05
CA SER A 206 -18.90 -8.28 9.09
C SER A 206 -17.59 -7.87 8.40
N LEU A 207 -16.58 -7.50 9.18
CA LEU A 207 -15.27 -7.09 8.66
C LEU A 207 -14.32 -8.27 8.38
N ARG A 208 -14.74 -9.51 8.66
CA ARG A 208 -13.87 -10.70 8.58
C ARG A 208 -13.32 -10.95 7.17
N GLY A 209 -14.12 -10.73 6.13
CA GLY A 209 -13.72 -10.89 4.73
C GLY A 209 -12.84 -9.76 4.18
N SER A 210 -12.59 -8.71 4.98
CA SER A 210 -11.93 -7.49 4.52
C SER A 210 -10.46 -7.39 4.97
N LEU A 211 -10.03 -8.26 5.89
CA LEU A 211 -8.66 -8.25 6.42
C LEU A 211 -7.63 -8.59 5.34
N ASP A 212 -7.90 -9.59 4.49
CA ASP A 212 -6.96 -10.01 3.44
C ASP A 212 -6.79 -8.93 2.38
N GLY A 213 -7.88 -8.26 1.99
CA GLY A 213 -7.80 -7.12 1.09
C GLY A 213 -7.06 -5.92 1.69
N ALA A 214 -7.26 -5.63 2.98
CA ALA A 214 -6.51 -4.58 3.68
C ALA A 214 -5.01 -4.90 3.73
N ARG A 215 -4.67 -6.17 4.03
CA ARG A 215 -3.30 -6.69 4.00
C ARG A 215 -2.67 -6.49 2.63
N GLN A 216 -3.35 -6.91 1.57
CA GLN A 216 -2.88 -6.79 0.19
C GLN A 216 -2.70 -5.32 -0.23
N THR A 217 -3.60 -4.42 0.19
CA THR A 217 -3.47 -2.99 -0.06
C THR A 217 -2.21 -2.42 0.58
N LEU A 218 -1.95 -2.72 1.85
CA LEU A 218 -0.75 -2.24 2.53
C LEU A 218 0.53 -2.87 1.95
N ASP A 219 0.50 -4.15 1.58
CA ASP A 219 1.60 -4.82 0.88
C ASP A 219 1.95 -4.09 -0.43
N ALA A 220 0.94 -3.74 -1.23
CA ALA A 220 1.15 -3.08 -2.51
C ALA A 220 1.72 -1.65 -2.37
N VAL A 221 1.24 -0.88 -1.38
CA VAL A 221 1.80 0.44 -1.04
C VAL A 221 3.26 0.32 -0.67
N LEU A 222 3.58 -0.60 0.24
CA LEU A 222 4.91 -0.68 0.81
C LEU A 222 5.92 -1.27 -0.19
N VAL A 223 5.51 -2.21 -1.04
CA VAL A 223 6.34 -2.68 -2.16
C VAL A 223 6.68 -1.53 -3.11
N SER A 224 5.77 -0.57 -3.34
CA SER A 224 6.08 0.57 -4.21
C SER A 224 7.21 1.46 -3.65
N THR A 225 7.37 1.49 -2.32
CA THR A 225 8.42 2.25 -1.63
C THR A 225 9.73 1.47 -1.52
N PHE A 226 9.67 0.18 -1.17
CA PHE A 226 10.85 -0.64 -0.85
C PHE A 226 11.29 -1.59 -1.97
N GLY A 227 10.53 -1.67 -3.05
CA GLY A 227 10.72 -2.65 -4.13
C GLY A 227 10.15 -4.03 -3.79
N GLY A 228 10.15 -4.91 -4.79
CA GLY A 228 9.60 -6.28 -4.70
C GLY A 228 8.38 -6.48 -5.59
N ASP A 229 7.74 -7.62 -5.42
CA ASP A 229 6.54 -8.00 -6.18
C ASP A 229 5.29 -7.81 -5.32
N ALA A 230 4.41 -6.91 -5.77
CA ALA A 230 3.14 -6.60 -5.09
C ALA A 230 2.10 -7.71 -5.32
N PRO A 231 1.06 -7.83 -4.48
CA PRO A 231 -0.03 -8.76 -4.73
C PRO A 231 -0.63 -8.62 -6.14
N GLY A 232 -0.87 -9.74 -6.81
CA GLY A 232 -1.28 -9.81 -8.22
C GLY A 232 -0.12 -9.86 -9.21
N THR A 233 1.13 -9.72 -8.76
CA THR A 233 2.31 -9.92 -9.63
C THR A 233 2.46 -11.40 -9.95
N ARG A 234 2.60 -11.74 -11.23
CA ARG A 234 2.91 -13.10 -11.69
C ARG A 234 4.41 -13.35 -11.59
N THR A 235 4.74 -14.51 -11.04
CA THR A 235 6.09 -15.07 -10.89
C THR A 235 6.12 -16.44 -11.57
N PRO A 236 7.30 -17.02 -11.85
CA PRO A 236 7.40 -18.38 -12.38
C PRO A 236 6.70 -19.43 -11.50
N THR A 237 6.53 -19.14 -10.20
CA THR A 237 5.91 -20.02 -9.20
C THR A 237 4.41 -19.77 -8.99
N GLY A 238 3.81 -18.77 -9.66
CA GLY A 238 2.39 -18.44 -9.50
C GLY A 238 2.14 -16.94 -9.28
N ILE A 239 1.02 -16.58 -8.66
CA ILE A 239 0.64 -15.17 -8.42
C ILE A 239 0.89 -14.80 -6.96
N VAL A 240 1.59 -13.70 -6.71
CA VAL A 240 1.81 -13.18 -5.35
C VAL A 240 0.46 -12.79 -4.74
N THR A 241 0.13 -13.33 -3.57
CA THR A 241 -1.12 -13.05 -2.84
C THR A 241 -0.89 -12.25 -1.55
N ALA A 242 0.31 -12.31 -0.98
CA ALA A 242 0.72 -11.52 0.17
C ALA A 242 2.24 -11.34 0.19
N VAL A 243 2.69 -10.35 0.97
CA VAL A 243 4.10 -10.06 1.19
C VAL A 243 4.43 -10.20 2.67
N THR A 244 5.59 -10.78 2.96
CA THR A 244 6.14 -10.92 4.31
C THR A 244 7.07 -9.76 4.61
N TRP A 245 6.94 -9.20 5.81
CA TRP A 245 7.69 -8.02 6.23
C TRP A 245 8.33 -8.22 7.60
N SER A 246 9.55 -7.74 7.75
CA SER A 246 10.16 -7.44 9.05
C SER A 246 9.64 -6.10 9.60
N SER A 247 10.08 -5.76 10.82
CA SER A 247 9.82 -4.45 11.45
C SER A 247 10.29 -3.27 10.61
N ASP A 248 11.33 -3.45 9.81
CA ASP A 248 11.97 -2.43 8.99
C ASP A 248 12.54 -3.03 7.69
N GLY A 249 12.78 -2.16 6.71
CA GLY A 249 13.46 -2.54 5.46
C GLY A 249 12.58 -3.17 4.38
N PRO A 250 13.20 -3.82 3.38
CA PRO A 250 12.50 -4.41 2.23
C PRO A 250 11.71 -5.68 2.60
N PRO A 251 10.86 -6.18 1.69
CA PRO A 251 10.19 -7.47 1.87
C PRO A 251 11.17 -8.59 2.22
N THR A 252 10.77 -9.49 3.11
CA THR A 252 11.54 -10.69 3.47
C THR A 252 11.06 -11.95 2.74
N GLY A 253 9.90 -11.89 2.09
CA GLY A 253 9.32 -13.02 1.36
C GLY A 253 7.97 -12.68 0.72
N HIS A 254 7.44 -13.65 -0.03
CA HIS A 254 6.15 -13.55 -0.73
C HIS A 254 5.37 -14.86 -0.55
N GLU A 255 4.06 -14.75 -0.38
CA GLU A 255 3.14 -15.88 -0.50
C GLU A 255 2.62 -15.92 -1.93
N VAL A 256 2.60 -17.11 -2.53
CA VAL A 256 2.27 -17.30 -3.95
C VAL A 256 1.17 -18.35 -4.09
N ALA A 257 0.09 -18.00 -4.79
CA ALA A 257 -0.93 -18.95 -5.21
C ALA A 257 -0.50 -19.64 -6.51
N THR A 258 -0.38 -20.96 -6.47
CA THR A 258 -0.16 -21.81 -7.64
C THR A 258 -1.49 -22.16 -8.32
N SER A 259 -1.46 -22.39 -9.63
CA SER A 259 -2.64 -22.81 -10.41
C SER A 259 -3.25 -24.14 -9.97
N ASP A 260 -2.46 -24.98 -9.26
CA ASP A 260 -2.85 -26.34 -8.88
C ASP A 260 -3.68 -26.39 -7.58
N ASN A 261 -3.84 -25.26 -6.88
CA ASN A 261 -4.54 -25.19 -5.59
C ASN A 261 -6.09 -25.09 -5.71
N VAL A 262 -6.68 -25.37 -6.87
CA VAL A 262 -8.12 -25.21 -7.12
C VAL A 262 -8.93 -26.49 -6.76
N GLY A 263 -8.31 -27.51 -6.17
CA GLY A 263 -8.91 -28.85 -6.03
C GLY A 263 -9.17 -29.40 -4.62
N ALA A 264 -9.11 -28.60 -3.55
CA ALA A 264 -9.29 -29.14 -2.19
C ALA A 264 -10.05 -28.21 -1.24
N LEU A 265 -11.30 -27.87 -1.57
CA LEU A 265 -12.36 -27.55 -0.60
C LEU A 265 -13.72 -28.00 -1.14
#